data_AF-A0A0G1CTG1-F1
#
_entry.id   AF-A0A0G1CTG1-F1
#
_cell.length_a   1.000
_cell.length_b   1.000
_cell.length_c   1.000
_cell.angle_alpha   90.00
_cell.angle_beta   90.00
_cell.angle_gamma   90.00
#
_symmetry.space_group_name_H-M   'P 1'
#
loop_
_entity.id
_entity.type
_entity.pdbx_description
1 polymer ?
#
loop_
_entity_poly.entity_id
_entity_poly.type
_entity_poly.pdbx_seq_one_letter_code
_entity_poly.pdbx_strand_id
1 'polypeptide(L)' 'NLVKMMAQNTAKPIAQVEKDVDRDFYMSAEDAKKYGVIDEIIKAKK' A
#
# COMPACT_ATOMS: atom_id res chain seq x y z
N ASN A 1 16.84 0.51 -1.60
CA ASN A 1 15.90 -0.65 -1.70
C ASN A 1 14.48 -0.21 -1.38
N LEU A 2 13.69 0.14 -2.40
CA LEU A 2 12.31 0.63 -2.29
C LEU A 2 11.36 -0.38 -1.61
N VAL A 3 11.46 -1.65 -2.02
CA VAL A 3 10.64 -2.76 -1.50
C VAL A 3 10.78 -2.91 0.02
N LYS A 4 12.00 -2.80 0.56
CA LYS A 4 12.26 -2.93 2.00
C LYS A 4 11.59 -1.81 2.81
N MET A 5 11.57 -0.59 2.29
CA MET A 5 10.89 0.54 2.94
C MET A 5 9.38 0.37 2.88
N MET A 6 8.84 -0.06 1.74
CA MET A 6 7.41 -0.33 1.59
C MET A 6 6.95 -1.46 2.52
N ALA A 7 7.71 -2.56 2.62
CA ALA A 7 7.42 -3.66 3.53
C ALA A 7 7.39 -3.22 5.01
N GLN A 8 8.34 -2.37 5.42
CA GLN A 8 8.41 -1.82 6.78
C GLN A 8 7.21 -0.93 7.11
N ASN A 9 6.80 -0.06 6.18
CA ASN A 9 5.74 0.92 6.42
C ASN A 9 4.33 0.32 6.27
N THR A 10 4.16 -0.68 5.38
CA THR A 10 2.86 -1.35 5.15
C THR A 10 2.64 -2.56 6.06
N ALA A 11 3.62 -2.90 6.89
CA ALA A 11 3.65 -4.12 7.71
C ALA A 11 3.46 -5.42 6.91
N LYS A 12 3.87 -5.43 5.63
CA LYS A 12 3.75 -6.58 4.73
C LYS A 12 5.08 -7.30 4.54
N PRO A 13 5.06 -8.62 4.24
CA PRO A 13 6.26 -9.34 3.87
C PRO A 13 6.90 -8.78 2.60
N ILE A 14 8.23 -8.75 2.55
CA ILE A 14 9.02 -8.29 1.39
C ILE A 14 8.59 -9.04 0.12
N ALA A 15 8.41 -10.36 0.18
CA ALA A 15 7.99 -11.17 -0.97
C ALA A 15 6.62 -10.78 -1.55
N GLN A 16 5.71 -10.27 -0.71
CA GLN A 16 4.42 -9.76 -1.17
C GLN A 16 4.59 -8.44 -1.90
N VAL A 17 5.35 -7.51 -1.31
CA VAL A 17 5.65 -6.22 -1.94
C VAL A 17 6.40 -6.41 -3.26
N GLU A 18 7.38 -7.32 -3.34
CA GLU A 18 8.11 -7.62 -4.59
C GLU A 18 7.18 -8.07 -5.71
N LYS A 19 6.21 -8.93 -5.39
CA LYS A 19 5.22 -9.39 -6.37
C LYS A 19 4.26 -8.28 -6.79
N ASP A 20 3.87 -7.43 -5.85
CA ASP A 20 2.91 -6.35 -6.09
C ASP A 20 3.54 -5.17 -6.85
N VAL A 21 4.87 -5.00 -6.80
CA VAL A 21 5.61 -3.96 -7.56
C VAL A 21 6.23 -4.45 -8.87
N ASP A 22 6.16 -5.75 -9.17
CA ASP A 22 6.62 -6.33 -10.45
C ASP A 22 5.79 -5.80 -11.64
N ARG A 23 4.55 -5.38 -11.38
CA ARG A 23 3.62 -4.80 -12.35
C ARG A 23 2.87 -3.62 -11.73
N ASP A 24 2.32 -2.75 -12.58
CA ASP A 24 1.44 -1.68 -12.11
C ASP A 24 0.23 -2.25 -11.37
N PHE A 25 0.20 -2.05 -10.05
CA PHE A 25 -0.89 -2.49 -9.18
C PHE A 25 -1.73 -1.29 -8.73
N TYR A 26 -2.85 -1.08 -9.42
CA TYR A 26 -3.81 -0.04 -9.07
C TYR A 26 -4.71 -0.54 -7.94
N MET A 27 -4.90 0.31 -6.92
CA MET A 27 -5.73 0.02 -5.76
C MET A 27 -6.71 1.16 -5.52
N SER A 28 -7.91 0.84 -5.04
CA SER A 28 -8.85 1.86 -4.57
C SER A 28 -8.36 2.50 -3.26
N ALA A 29 -8.93 3.64 -2.85
CA ALA A 29 -8.59 4.24 -1.56
C ALA A 29 -8.85 3.28 -0.39
N GLU A 30 -9.90 2.46 -0.47
CA GLU A 30 -10.24 1.45 0.54
C GLU A 30 -9.20 0.32 0.58
N ASP A 31 -8.75 -0.12 -0.59
CA ASP A 31 -7.71 -1.13 -0.71
C ASP A 31 -6.36 -0.60 -0.25
N ALA A 32 -6.02 0.65 -0.55
CA ALA A 32 -4.80 1.31 -0.06
C ALA A 32 -4.77 1.38 1.46
N LYS A 33 -5.92 1.64 2.10
CA LYS A 33 -6.04 1.62 3.55
C LYS A 33 -5.87 0.21 4.12
N LYS A 34 -6.53 -0.79 3.54
CA LYS A 34 -6.36 -2.21 3.96
C LYS A 34 -4.95 -2.73 3.72
N TYR A 35 -4.28 -2.23 2.68
CA TYR A 35 -2.92 -2.57 2.34
C TYR A 35 -1.92 -1.91 3.32
N GLY A 36 -2.33 -0.88 4.07
CA GLY A 36 -1.45 -0.15 4.98
C GLY A 36 -0.59 0.89 4.27
N VAL A 37 -0.97 1.31 3.05
CA VAL A 37 -0.30 2.42 2.34
C VAL A 37 -0.75 3.77 2.89
N ILE A 38 -1.99 3.86 3.40
CA ILE A 38 -2.59 5.06 3.98
C ILE A 38 -3.34 4.72 5.27
N ASP A 39 -3.37 5.65 6.22
CA ASP A 39 -4.05 5.45 7.52
C ASP A 39 -5.55 5.76 7.45
N GLU A 40 -5.92 6.84 6.77
CA GLU A 40 -7.30 7.32 6.70
C GLU A 40 -7.67 7.87 5.32
N ILE A 41 -8.94 7.69 4.95
CA ILE A 41 -9.51 8.22 3.72
C ILE A 41 -10.34 9.46 4.09
N ILE A 42 -9.84 10.64 3.76
CA ILE A 42 -10.54 11.89 4.01
C ILE A 42 -11.61 12.08 2.94
N LYS A 43 -12.88 12.10 3.34
CA LYS A 43 -14.00 12.46 2.44
C LYS A 43 -14.27 13.95 2.56
N ALA A 44 -14.50 14.61 1.43
CA ALA A 44 -14.87 16.03 1.42
C ALA A 44 -16.12 16.24 2.27
N LYS A 45 -16.02 17.14 3.25
CA LYS A 45 -17.17 17.56 4.06
C LYS A 45 -18.09 18.37 3.13
N LYS A 46 -19.34 17.93 2.98
CA LYS A 46 -20.39 18.71 2.33
C LYS A 46 -20.65 20.01 3.09
#